data_AF-A0A9D9CXV4-F1
#
_entry.id   AF-A0A9D9CXV4-F1
#
_cell.length_a   1.000
_cell.length_b   1.000
_cell.length_c   1.000
_cell.angle_alpha   90.00
_cell.angle_beta   90.00
_cell.angle_gamma   90.00
#
_symmetry.space_group_name_H-M   'P 1'
#
loop_
_entity.id
_entity.type
_entity.pdbx_description
1 polymer ?
#
loop_
_entity_poly.entity_id
_entity_poly.type
_entity_poly.pdbx_seq_one_letter_code
_entity_poly.pdbx_strand_id
1 'polypeptide(L)' 'MRQIAIYGKGGIGKSTTTQNLTAGLVEHGKKVMVVGCDPKADSTRLLLGGLAQKTVLDTIRDEGEDISLDRIMKEGFGG' A
#
# COMPACT_ATOMS: atom_id res chain seq x y z
N MET A 1 2.13 -17.92 4.23
CA MET A 1 2.15 -16.48 3.92
C MET A 1 3.60 -16.02 3.83
N ARG A 2 4.00 -15.26 2.81
CA ARG A 2 5.35 -14.67 2.73
C ARG A 2 5.29 -13.21 3.18
N GLN A 3 6.22 -12.81 4.06
CA GLN A 3 6.34 -11.44 4.55
C GLN A 3 7.62 -10.84 3.96
N ILE A 4 7.49 -9.72 3.25
CA ILE A 4 8.57 -9.10 2.47
C ILE A 4 8.59 -7.61 2.81
N ALA A 5 9.78 -7.07 3.06
CA ALA A 5 10.01 -5.64 3.23
C ALA A 5 11.00 -5.15 2.17
N ILE A 6 10.70 -4.00 1.56
CA ILE A 6 11.52 -3.40 0.49
C ILE A 6 12.18 -2.13 1.02
N TYR A 7 13.51 -2.11 1.06
CA TYR A 7 14.32 -1.01 1.60
C TYR A 7 15.15 -0.31 0.52
N GLY A 8 15.69 0.85 0.87
CA GLY A 8 16.62 1.62 0.03
C GLY A 8 16.50 3.13 0.26
N LYS A 9 17.40 3.89 -0.38
CA LYS A 9 17.47 5.36 -0.24
C LYS A 9 16.18 6.05 -0.72
N GLY A 10 15.92 7.25 -0.23
CA GLY A 10 14.87 8.12 -0.79
C GLY A 10 15.13 8.45 -2.27
N GLY A 11 14.08 8.51 -3.09
CA GLY A 11 14.17 8.95 -4.48
C GLY A 11 14.64 7.91 -5.51
N ILE A 12 14.98 6.68 -5.12
CA ILE A 12 15.49 5.64 -6.05
C ILE A 12 14.40 4.78 -6.72
N GLY A 13 13.12 5.14 -6.56
CA GLY A 13 12.02 4.40 -7.19
C GLY A 13 11.48 3.17 -6.43
N LYS A 14 11.76 3.03 -5.12
CA LYS A 14 11.25 1.90 -4.30
C LYS A 14 9.75 1.68 -4.43
N SER A 15 8.95 2.73 -4.24
CA SER A 15 7.49 2.67 -4.34
C SER A 15 7.06 2.24 -5.73
N THR A 16 7.70 2.75 -6.78
CA THR A 16 7.41 2.40 -8.18
C THR A 16 7.70 0.91 -8.44
N THR A 17 8.87 0.42 -8.04
CA THR A 17 9.25 -0.98 -8.21
C THR A 17 8.34 -1.91 -7.42
N THR A 18 8.01 -1.55 -6.17
CA THR A 18 7.13 -2.37 -5.30
C THR A 18 5.73 -2.52 -5.90
N GLN A 19 5.15 -1.44 -6.41
CA GLN A 19 3.80 -1.47 -7.00
C GLN A 19 3.76 -2.30 -8.28
N ASN A 20 4.76 -2.19 -9.15
CA ASN A 20 4.83 -3.03 -10.36
C ASN A 20 5.12 -4.50 -10.04
N LEU A 21 6.00 -4.78 -9.08
CA LEU A 21 6.26 -6.15 -8.62
C LEU A 21 4.99 -6.81 -8.10
N THR A 22 4.22 -6.08 -7.28
CA THR A 22 2.99 -6.62 -6.68
C THR A 22 1.88 -6.77 -7.71
N ALA A 23 1.75 -5.85 -8.68
CA ALA A 23 0.87 -6.04 -9.83
C ALA A 23 1.21 -7.31 -10.61
N GLY A 24 2.50 -7.55 -10.92
CA GLY A 24 2.93 -8.78 -11.57
C GLY A 24 2.64 -10.05 -10.74
N LEU A 25 2.78 -10.00 -9.42
CA LEU A 25 2.39 -11.12 -8.56
C LEU A 25 0.89 -11.40 -8.61
N VAL A 26 0.06 -10.36 -8.66
CA VAL A 26 -1.40 -10.48 -8.81
C VAL A 26 -1.76 -11.11 -10.16
N GLU A 27 -1.11 -10.70 -11.25
CA GLU A 27 -1.26 -11.34 -12.58
C GLU A 27 -0.89 -12.83 -12.56
N HIS A 28 0.02 -13.24 -11.67
CA HIS A 28 0.38 -14.64 -11.44
C HIS A 28 -0.51 -15.34 -10.38
N GLY A 29 -1.71 -14.82 -10.15
CA GLY A 29 -2.72 -15.41 -9.26
C GLY A 29 -2.37 -15.37 -7.78
N LYS A 30 -1.49 -14.45 -7.35
CA LYS A 30 -1.16 -14.28 -5.92
C LYS A 30 -2.04 -13.22 -5.29
N LYS A 31 -2.57 -13.50 -4.10
CA LYS A 31 -3.17 -12.50 -3.22
C LYS A 31 -2.07 -11.74 -2.49
N VAL A 32 -2.06 -10.41 -2.63
CA VAL A 32 -1.01 -9.54 -2.09
C VAL A 32 -1.64 -8.39 -1.30
N MET A 33 -1.10 -8.10 -0.12
CA MET A 33 -1.42 -6.91 0.65
C MET A 33 -0.19 -6.01 0.69
N VAL A 34 -0.36 -4.72 0.37
CA VAL A 34 0.73 -3.73 0.38
C VAL A 34 0.51 -2.78 1.54
N VAL A 35 1.48 -2.71 2.45
CA VAL A 35 1.50 -1.76 3.57
C VAL A 35 2.61 -0.75 3.31
N GLY A 36 2.23 0.52 3.17
CA GLY A 36 3.18 1.62 3.00
C GLY A 36 3.74 2.07 4.36
N CYS A 37 5.06 1.99 4.52
CA CYS A 37 5.76 2.44 5.73
C CYS A 37 6.71 3.64 5.46
N ASP A 38 6.59 4.28 4.29
CA ASP A 38 7.35 5.48 3.94
C ASP A 38 6.50 6.73 4.23
N PRO A 39 7.03 7.75 4.92
CA PRO A 39 6.27 8.94 5.30
C PRO A 39 5.73 9.74 4.12
N LYS A 40 6.21 9.49 2.89
CA LYS A 40 5.66 10.10 1.66
C LYS A 40 4.23 9.64 1.36
N ALA A 41 3.78 8.53 1.94
CA ALA A 41 2.41 8.01 1.83
C ALA A 41 1.91 7.75 0.38
N ASP A 42 2.82 7.48 -0.56
CA ASP A 42 2.51 7.26 -1.98
C ASP A 42 2.76 5.82 -2.47
N SER A 43 3.10 4.91 -1.56
CA SER A 43 3.52 3.53 -1.88
C SER A 43 2.42 2.66 -2.50
N THR A 44 1.18 3.12 -2.53
CA THR A 44 -0.01 2.41 -3.06
C THR A 44 -0.74 3.18 -4.15
N ARG A 45 -0.27 4.40 -4.47
CA ARG A 45 -0.97 5.33 -5.36
C ARG A 45 -1.27 4.75 -6.74
N LEU A 46 -0.32 4.04 -7.35
CA LEU A 46 -0.49 3.44 -8.68
C LEU A 46 -1.43 2.23 -8.63
N LEU A 47 -1.40 1.45 -7.54
CA LEU A 47 -2.31 0.31 -7.35
C LEU A 47 -3.76 0.76 -7.19
N LEU A 48 -3.98 1.98 -6.69
CA LEU A 48 -5.30 2.59 -6.50
C LEU A 48 -5.69 3.55 -7.63
N GLY A 49 -5.09 3.41 -8.83
CA GLY A 49 -5.47 4.23 -9.99
C GLY A 49 -5.15 5.72 -9.86
N GLY A 50 -4.13 6.08 -9.08
CA GLY A 50 -3.72 7.47 -8.85
C GLY A 50 -4.33 8.12 -7.61
N LEU A 51 -5.17 7.40 -6.86
CA LEU A 51 -5.77 7.90 -5.63
C LEU A 51 -4.74 7.97 -4.50
N ALA A 52 -4.78 9.08 -3.76
CA ALA A 52 -4.08 9.19 -2.48
C ALA A 52 -5.03 8.71 -1.38
N GLN A 53 -4.81 7.49 -0.87
CA GLN A 53 -5.60 6.98 0.24
C GLN A 53 -5.21 7.67 1.54
N LYS A 54 -6.20 7.82 2.44
CA LYS A 54 -5.98 8.29 3.81
C LYS A 54 -5.08 7.29 4.55
N THR A 55 -4.10 7.79 5.30
CA THR A 55 -3.20 6.90 6.06
C THR A 55 -3.91 6.34 7.30
N VAL A 56 -3.34 5.28 7.89
CA VAL A 56 -3.80 4.75 9.18
C VAL A 56 -3.79 5.86 10.25
N LEU A 57 -2.70 6.63 10.32
CA LEU A 57 -2.54 7.67 11.32
C LEU A 57 -3.53 8.83 11.11
N ASP A 58 -3.81 9.20 9.87
CA ASP A 58 -4.84 10.22 9.60
C ASP A 58 -6.23 9.72 9.96
N THR A 59 -6.51 8.43 9.75
CA THR A 59 -7.80 7.83 10.12
C THR A 59 -7.97 7.82 11.64
N ILE A 60 -6.95 7.42 12.39
CA ILE A 60 -6.98 7.44 13.87
C ILE A 60 -7.19 8.85 14.41
N ARG A 61 -6.55 9.86 13.81
CA ARG A 61 -6.72 11.26 14.26
C ARG A 61 -8.15 11.76 14.09
N ASP A 62 -8.84 11.33 13.04
CA ASP A 62 -10.19 11.82 12.72
C ASP A 62 -11.29 11.00 13.38
N GLU A 63 -11.09 9.68 13.51
CA GLU A 63 -12.14 8.72 13.91
C GLU A 63 -11.91 8.10 15.30
N GLY A 64 -10.73 8.30 15.90
CA GLY A 64 -10.34 7.71 17.18
C GLY A 64 -9.54 6.40 17.02
N GLU A 65 -9.14 5.79 18.14
CA GLU A 65 -8.27 4.60 18.14
C GLU A 65 -9.00 3.29 17.82
N ASP A 66 -10.33 3.28 17.91
CA ASP A 66 -11.15 2.10 17.63
C ASP A 66 -11.46 2.00 16.13
N ILE A 67 -10.42 1.70 15.33
CA ILE A 67 -10.52 1.52 13.88
C ILE A 67 -10.29 0.07 13.49
N SER A 68 -11.13 -0.43 12.58
CA SER A 68 -11.01 -1.77 12.02
C SER A 68 -10.21 -1.79 10.71
N LEU A 69 -9.62 -2.94 10.38
CA LEU A 69 -8.76 -3.11 9.21
C LEU A 69 -9.51 -2.84 7.89
N ASP A 70 -10.78 -3.25 7.81
CA ASP A 70 -11.66 -3.03 6.65
C ASP A 70 -11.92 -1.54 6.37
N ARG A 71 -11.72 -0.66 7.37
CA ARG A 71 -11.89 0.78 7.20
C ARG A 71 -10.71 1.44 6.48
N ILE A 72 -9.50 0.90 6.69
CA ILE A 72 -8.25 1.43 6.14
C ILE A 72 -7.80 0.70 4.87
N MET A 73 -8.27 -0.54 4.65
CA MET A 73 -7.96 -1.29 3.45
C MET A 73 -8.74 -0.78 2.23
N LYS A 74 -8.10 -0.87 1.07
CA LYS A 74 -8.69 -0.61 -0.23
C LYS A 74 -8.31 -1.72 -1.19
N GLU A 75 -9.29 -2.10 -2.01
CA GLU A 75 -9.08 -2.96 -3.17
C GLU A 75 -8.25 -2.21 -4.21
N GLY A 76 -7.30 -2.91 -4.82
CA GLY A 76 -6.29 -2.35 -5.70
C GLY A 76 -6.29 -3.04 -7.06
N PHE A 77 -5.18 -2.93 -7.77
CA PHE A 77 -5.01 -3.60 -9.06
C PHE A 77 -5.29 -5.11 -8.94
N GLY A 78 -6.23 -5.59 -9.78
CA GLY A 78 -6.65 -7.00 -9.83
C GLY A 78 -7.69 -7.44 -8.80
N GLY A 79 -8.24 -6.51 -8.01
CA GLY A 79 -9.21 -6.77 -6.93
C GLY A 79 -8.55 -6.68 -5.56
#